data_AF-A0A662G475-F1
#
_entry.id   AF-A0A662G475-F1
#
_cell.length_a   1.000
_cell.length_b   1.000
_cell.length_c   1.000
_cell.angle_alpha   90.00
_cell.angle_beta   90.00
_cell.angle_gamma   90.00
#
_symmetry.space_group_name_H-M   'P 1'
#
loop_
_entity.id
_entity.type
_entity.pdbx_description
1 polymer ?
#
loop_
_entity_poly.entity_id
_entity_poly.type
_entity_poly.pdbx_seq_one_letter_code
_entity_poly.pdbx_strand_id
1 'polypeptide(L)'
;VISEDLYLGMESFLKKKRFKYIDEIEVLNEAPLNWKKWFKQRKRWGYGAAMWFKDYFKDLLKITLKFPQILLPSLIFIFPSLTLLVLIFSPLTGFLEKILVFLEILFATKISVFIPIALGTINILLIMKNFMYTFISFLSSLIIYFVASRILKYRFRIHEFLIYYFIYSFIWLAIIVTSVIKVSLNRKIKLENWKY
;
A
#
# COMPACT_ATOMS: atom_id res chain seq x y z
N VAL A 1 -2.02 -22.66 -11.43
CA VAL A 1 -1.82 -21.57 -10.45
C VAL A 1 -2.30 -20.26 -11.08
N ILE A 2 -2.92 -19.32 -10.35
CA ILE A 2 -3.39 -18.04 -10.95
C ILE A 2 -2.22 -17.09 -11.27
N SER A 3 -1.26 -16.99 -10.35
CA SER A 3 -0.01 -16.22 -10.49
C SER A 3 1.16 -17.18 -10.56
N GLU A 4 1.33 -17.80 -11.73
CA GLU A 4 2.41 -18.76 -11.99
C GLU A 4 3.80 -18.12 -11.82
N ASP A 5 3.93 -16.86 -12.23
CA ASP A 5 5.11 -16.02 -12.06
C ASP A 5 5.57 -15.93 -10.59
N LEU A 6 4.65 -15.64 -9.67
CA LEU A 6 4.95 -15.56 -8.24
C LEU A 6 5.34 -16.93 -7.66
N TYR A 7 4.66 -17.99 -8.11
CA TYR A 7 4.97 -19.36 -7.69
C TYR A 7 6.38 -19.78 -8.14
N LEU A 8 6.69 -19.61 -9.43
CA LEU A 8 8.01 -19.94 -9.99
C LEU A 8 9.12 -19.12 -9.34
N GLY A 9 8.88 -17.82 -9.10
CA GLY A 9 9.82 -16.95 -8.41
C GLY A 9 10.13 -17.44 -6.98
N MET A 10 9.09 -17.80 -6.23
CA MET A 10 9.23 -18.30 -4.86
C MET A 10 9.94 -19.65 -4.81
N GLU A 11 9.52 -20.63 -5.61
CA GLU A 11 10.16 -21.96 -5.68
C GLU A 11 11.65 -21.86 -6.05
N SER A 12 11.96 -20.99 -7.02
CA SER A 12 13.34 -20.75 -7.45
C SER A 12 14.18 -20.10 -6.34
N PHE A 13 13.60 -19.13 -5.63
CA PHE A 13 14.26 -18.49 -4.48
C PHE A 13 14.52 -19.48 -3.35
N LEU A 14 13.55 -20.31 -2.98
CA LEU A 14 13.69 -21.36 -1.96
C LEU A 14 14.79 -22.38 -2.33
N LYS A 15 14.94 -22.67 -3.62
CA LYS A 15 16.02 -23.50 -4.18
C LYS A 15 17.36 -22.75 -4.34
N LYS A 16 17.50 -21.56 -3.75
CA LYS A 16 18.71 -20.72 -3.75
C LYS A 16 19.22 -20.38 -5.15
N LYS A 17 18.32 -20.27 -6.13
CA LYS A 17 18.67 -19.82 -7.48
C LYS A 17 18.98 -18.32 -7.45
N ARG A 18 19.83 -17.88 -8.38
CA ARG A 18 20.26 -16.49 -8.51
C ARG A 18 19.58 -15.85 -9.72
N PHE A 19 19.24 -14.58 -9.60
CA PHE A 19 18.60 -13.80 -10.64
C PHE A 19 19.47 -12.60 -11.00
N LYS A 20 19.47 -12.21 -12.27
CA LYS A 20 20.12 -11.00 -12.77
C LYS A 20 19.08 -10.18 -13.53
N TYR A 21 19.04 -8.87 -13.26
CA TYR A 21 18.28 -7.93 -14.06
C TYR A 21 19.11 -7.55 -15.29
N ILE A 22 18.48 -7.56 -16.46
CA ILE A 22 19.09 -7.20 -17.75
C ILE A 22 18.34 -5.97 -18.26
N ASP A 23 19.05 -4.87 -18.50
CA ASP A 23 18.48 -3.57 -18.91
C ASP A 23 18.44 -3.36 -20.44
N GLU A 24 18.97 -4.31 -21.21
CA GLU A 24 19.05 -4.24 -22.68
C GLU A 24 17.86 -4.92 -23.39
N ILE A 25 16.95 -5.57 -22.65
CA ILE A 25 15.82 -6.31 -23.22
C ILE A 25 14.52 -5.57 -22.92
N GLU A 26 13.77 -5.25 -23.96
CA GLU A 26 12.46 -4.63 -23.86
C GLU A 26 11.36 -5.59 -24.32
N VAL A 27 10.22 -5.56 -23.63
CA VAL A 27 9.04 -6.36 -23.99
C VAL A 27 7.87 -5.41 -24.18
N LEU A 28 7.21 -5.51 -25.34
CA LEU A 28 5.97 -4.79 -25.59
C LEU A 28 4.85 -5.37 -24.72
N ASN A 29 4.28 -4.55 -23.84
CA ASN A 29 3.17 -4.93 -22.99
C ASN A 29 1.91 -4.18 -23.40
N GLU A 30 0.84 -4.92 -23.69
CA GLU A 30 -0.45 -4.32 -24.03
C GLU A 30 -1.22 -3.92 -22.76
N ALA A 31 -1.43 -2.63 -22.58
CA ALA A 31 -2.25 -2.13 -21.49
C ALA A 31 -3.74 -2.48 -21.73
N PRO A 32 -4.51 -2.77 -20.67
CA PRO A 32 -5.95 -3.01 -20.81
C PRO A 32 -6.66 -1.82 -21.47
N LEU A 33 -7.43 -2.11 -22.54
CA LEU A 33 -8.12 -1.08 -23.35
C LEU A 33 -9.16 -0.24 -22.59
N ASN A 34 -9.64 -0.70 -21.43
CA ASN A 34 -10.62 0.03 -20.63
C ASN A 34 -10.57 -0.35 -19.15
N TRP A 35 -11.19 0.49 -18.31
CA TRP A 35 -11.27 0.31 -16.86
C TRP A 35 -11.90 -1.00 -16.43
N LYS A 36 -12.90 -1.51 -17.17
CA LYS A 36 -13.53 -2.81 -16.87
C LYS A 36 -12.54 -3.97 -17.03
N LYS A 37 -11.77 -4.00 -18.13
CA LYS A 37 -10.71 -4.98 -18.37
C LYS A 37 -9.56 -4.83 -17.36
N TRP A 38 -9.16 -3.59 -17.07
CA TRP A 38 -8.14 -3.30 -16.06
C TRP A 38 -8.55 -3.84 -14.68
N PHE A 39 -9.78 -3.55 -14.23
CA PHE A 39 -10.26 -3.99 -12.92
C PHE A 39 -10.34 -5.52 -12.84
N LYS A 40 -10.79 -6.18 -13.92
CA LYS A 40 -10.82 -7.64 -14.01
C LYS A 40 -9.41 -8.24 -13.91
N GLN A 41 -8.42 -7.65 -14.59
CA GLN A 41 -7.02 -8.06 -14.52
C GLN A 41 -6.47 -7.88 -13.10
N ARG A 42 -6.70 -6.72 -12.47
CA ARG A 42 -6.23 -6.42 -11.11
C ARG A 42 -6.86 -7.31 -10.06
N LYS A 43 -8.15 -7.62 -10.18
CA LYS A 43 -8.84 -8.58 -9.32
C LYS A 43 -8.21 -9.97 -9.44
N ARG A 44 -7.86 -10.40 -10.67
CA ARG A 44 -7.14 -11.68 -10.89
C ARG A 44 -5.78 -11.67 -10.20
N TRP A 45 -4.99 -10.61 -10.40
CA TRP A 45 -3.68 -10.47 -9.74
C TRP A 45 -3.80 -10.46 -8.22
N GLY A 46 -4.82 -9.77 -7.69
CA GLY A 46 -5.06 -9.75 -6.25
C GLY A 46 -5.40 -11.11 -5.67
N TYR A 47 -6.25 -11.91 -6.33
CA TYR A 47 -6.51 -13.29 -5.90
C TYR A 47 -5.28 -14.18 -6.04
N GLY A 48 -4.54 -14.06 -7.13
CA GLY A 48 -3.31 -14.81 -7.36
C GLY A 48 -2.27 -14.54 -6.27
N ALA A 49 -2.00 -13.26 -5.98
CA ALA A 49 -1.12 -12.84 -4.91
C ALA A 49 -1.62 -13.29 -3.53
N ALA A 50 -2.92 -13.21 -3.26
CA ALA A 50 -3.49 -13.62 -1.98
C ALA A 50 -3.39 -15.13 -1.73
N MET A 51 -3.62 -15.96 -2.76
CA MET A 51 -3.42 -17.41 -2.64
C MET A 51 -1.95 -17.75 -2.49
N TRP A 52 -1.07 -17.15 -3.31
CA TRP A 52 0.37 -17.30 -3.18
C TRP A 52 0.86 -16.93 -1.76
N PHE A 53 0.37 -15.82 -1.22
CA PHE A 53 0.70 -15.38 0.14
C PHE A 53 0.23 -16.40 1.19
N LYS A 54 -0.98 -16.95 1.04
CA LYS A 54 -1.52 -17.98 1.93
C LYS A 54 -0.69 -19.26 1.88
N ASP A 55 -0.33 -19.71 0.68
CA ASP A 55 0.41 -20.95 0.46
C ASP A 55 1.84 -20.87 1.02
N TYR A 56 2.50 -19.70 0.88
CA TYR A 56 3.88 -19.48 1.30
C TYR A 56 4.03 -18.66 2.60
N PHE A 57 2.96 -18.45 3.37
CA PHE A 57 2.96 -17.53 4.50
C PHE A 57 4.11 -17.77 5.50
N LYS A 58 4.33 -19.04 5.87
CA LYS A 58 5.39 -19.42 6.82
C LYS A 58 6.79 -19.12 6.29
N ASP A 59 7.02 -19.38 5.01
CA ASP A 59 8.32 -19.12 4.38
C ASP A 59 8.55 -17.63 4.20
N LEU A 60 7.51 -16.88 3.80
CA LEU A 60 7.56 -15.42 3.71
C LEU A 60 7.90 -14.77 5.05
N LEU A 61 7.36 -15.28 6.18
CA LEU A 61 7.74 -14.80 7.50
C LEU A 61 9.24 -15.02 7.80
N LYS A 62 9.76 -16.23 7.54
CA LYS A 62 11.20 -16.53 7.73
C LYS A 62 12.08 -15.66 6.84
N ILE A 63 11.69 -15.47 5.59
CA ILE A 63 12.41 -14.63 4.62
C ILE A 63 12.40 -13.17 5.08
N THR A 64 11.26 -12.67 5.55
CA THR A 64 11.13 -11.29 6.05
C THR A 64 12.05 -11.04 7.24
N LEU A 65 12.14 -11.98 8.18
CA LEU A 65 13.05 -11.87 9.32
C LEU A 65 14.53 -11.91 8.90
N LYS A 66 14.86 -12.63 7.82
CA LYS A 66 16.22 -12.76 7.32
C LYS A 66 16.65 -11.59 6.42
N PHE A 67 15.71 -11.00 5.68
CA PHE A 67 15.98 -9.95 4.69
C PHE A 67 14.98 -8.77 4.80
N PRO A 68 14.83 -8.16 5.99
CA PRO A 68 13.87 -7.06 6.19
C PRO A 68 14.18 -5.86 5.28
N GLN A 69 15.47 -5.60 5.02
CA GLN A 69 15.95 -4.51 4.17
C GLN A 69 15.57 -4.65 2.70
N ILE A 70 15.12 -5.84 2.25
CA ILE A 70 14.64 -6.06 0.88
C ILE A 70 13.12 -5.99 0.86
N LEU A 71 12.46 -6.69 1.78
CA LEU A 71 11.01 -6.85 1.75
C LEU A 71 10.26 -5.58 2.17
N LEU A 72 10.73 -4.87 3.20
CA LEU A 72 10.06 -3.64 3.65
C LEU A 72 10.08 -2.53 2.59
N PRO A 73 11.21 -2.21 1.93
CA PRO A 73 11.18 -1.27 0.81
C PRO A 73 10.32 -1.76 -0.34
N SER A 74 10.33 -3.05 -0.66
CA SER A 74 9.49 -3.61 -1.72
C SER A 74 8.00 -3.37 -1.45
N LEU A 75 7.54 -3.48 -0.21
CA LEU A 75 6.15 -3.19 0.16
C LEU A 75 5.80 -1.70 -0.05
N ILE A 76 6.73 -0.79 0.23
CA ILE A 76 6.55 0.65 -0.02
C ILE A 76 6.43 0.93 -1.52
N PHE A 77 7.21 0.24 -2.36
CA PHE A 77 7.11 0.34 -3.82
C PHE A 77 5.85 -0.29 -4.41
N ILE A 78 5.32 -1.35 -3.81
CA ILE A 78 4.08 -1.98 -4.29
C ILE A 78 2.86 -1.16 -3.82
N PHE A 79 2.92 -0.60 -2.61
CA PHE A 79 1.84 0.13 -1.97
C PHE A 79 2.34 1.42 -1.29
N PRO A 80 2.60 2.50 -2.05
CA PRO A 80 3.01 3.78 -1.46
C PRO A 80 2.03 4.30 -0.41
N SER A 81 0.73 4.07 -0.62
CA SER A 81 -0.35 4.39 0.31
C SER A 81 -0.20 3.74 1.69
N LEU A 82 0.53 2.62 1.83
CA LEU A 82 0.80 2.03 3.14
C LEU A 82 1.58 2.98 4.04
N THR A 83 2.48 3.80 3.49
CA THR A 83 3.25 4.75 4.30
C THR A 83 2.32 5.78 4.95
N LEU A 84 1.31 6.28 4.21
CA LEU A 84 0.31 7.17 4.77
C LEU A 84 -0.54 6.49 5.84
N LEU A 85 -1.00 5.26 5.58
CA LEU A 85 -1.80 4.50 6.55
C LEU A 85 -1.01 4.23 7.84
N VAL A 86 0.27 3.89 7.73
CA VAL A 86 1.15 3.71 8.90
C VAL A 86 1.27 5.00 9.70
N LEU A 87 1.44 6.16 9.05
CA LEU A 87 1.49 7.44 9.75
C LEU A 87 0.16 7.78 10.44
N ILE A 88 -0.97 7.58 9.77
CA ILE A 88 -2.30 7.88 10.32
C ILE A 88 -2.66 6.95 11.49
N PHE A 89 -2.38 5.64 11.37
CA PHE A 89 -2.77 4.65 12.38
C PHE A 89 -1.70 4.36 13.43
N SER A 90 -0.52 5.00 13.33
CA SER A 90 0.54 4.79 14.32
C SER A 90 0.06 5.21 15.72
N PRO A 91 0.13 4.32 16.72
CA PRO A 91 -0.31 4.61 18.10
C PRO A 91 0.40 5.82 18.71
N LEU A 92 1.63 6.08 18.26
CA LEU A 92 2.48 7.19 18.69
C LEU A 92 1.87 8.55 18.36
N THR A 93 1.01 8.62 17.34
CA THR A 93 0.49 9.89 16.83
C THR A 93 -0.72 10.41 17.59
N GLY A 94 -1.40 9.56 18.37
CA GLY A 94 -2.69 9.90 18.99
C GLY A 94 -2.71 10.00 20.52
N PHE A 95 -1.62 9.65 21.21
CA PHE A 95 -1.60 9.67 22.68
C PHE A 95 -1.67 11.10 23.24
N LEU A 96 -0.86 12.01 22.71
CA LEU A 96 -0.86 13.42 23.11
C LEU A 96 -2.19 14.11 22.77
N GLU A 97 -2.80 13.75 21.64
CA GLU A 97 -4.09 14.31 21.23
C GLU A 97 -5.22 13.90 22.16
N LYS A 98 -5.25 12.61 22.56
CA LYS A 98 -6.22 12.12 23.53
C LYS A 98 -6.07 12.84 24.89
N ILE A 99 -4.84 13.15 25.30
CA ILE A 99 -4.58 13.95 26.51
C ILE A 99 -5.08 15.38 26.33
N LEU A 100 -4.76 16.05 25.21
CA LEU A 100 -5.21 17.42 24.94
C LEU A 100 -6.74 17.52 24.88
N VAL A 101 -7.40 16.59 24.18
CA VAL A 101 -8.87 16.49 24.12
C VAL A 101 -9.46 16.26 25.51
N PHE A 102 -8.86 15.38 26.31
CA PHE A 102 -9.31 15.13 27.68
C PHE A 102 -9.18 16.38 28.57
N LEU A 103 -8.05 17.08 28.51
CA LEU A 103 -7.83 18.33 29.25
C LEU A 103 -8.83 19.41 28.82
N GLU A 104 -9.07 19.57 27.52
CA GLU A 104 -10.02 20.54 27.00
C GLU A 104 -11.46 20.24 27.42
N ILE A 105 -11.88 18.97 27.42
CA ILE A 105 -13.21 18.58 27.95
C ILE A 105 -13.32 18.93 29.44
N LEU A 106 -12.27 18.68 30.24
CA LEU A 106 -12.25 19.08 31.65
C LEU A 106 -12.39 20.60 31.83
N PHE A 107 -11.73 21.42 30.98
CA PHE A 107 -11.91 22.88 31.01
C PHE A 107 -13.30 23.32 30.54
N ALA A 108 -13.84 22.67 29.51
CA ALA A 108 -15.12 23.01 28.92
C ALA A 108 -16.31 22.69 29.84
N THR A 109 -16.18 21.68 30.73
CA THR A 109 -17.20 21.39 31.76
C THR A 109 -17.39 22.52 32.78
N LYS A 110 -16.40 23.40 32.95
CA LYS A 110 -16.50 24.55 33.86
C LYS A 110 -17.11 25.79 33.21
N ILE A 111 -17.06 25.90 31.88
CA ILE A 111 -17.53 27.08 31.14
C ILE A 111 -18.13 26.63 29.80
N SER A 112 -19.47 26.54 29.75
CA SER A 112 -20.23 25.95 28.63
C SER A 112 -20.02 26.66 27.28
N VAL A 113 -19.70 27.95 27.28
CA VAL A 113 -19.48 28.75 26.06
C VAL A 113 -18.22 28.34 25.30
N PHE A 114 -17.24 27.71 25.96
CA PHE A 114 -16.00 27.28 25.29
C PHE A 114 -16.10 25.89 24.66
N ILE A 115 -17.18 25.13 24.88
CA ILE A 115 -17.35 23.78 24.29
C ILE A 115 -17.27 23.82 22.75
N PRO A 116 -17.99 24.70 22.03
CA PRO A 116 -17.92 24.73 20.56
C PRO A 116 -16.55 25.18 20.04
N ILE A 117 -15.88 26.08 20.77
CA ILE A 117 -14.55 26.58 20.42
C ILE A 117 -13.51 25.47 20.55
N ALA A 118 -13.52 24.74 21.68
CA ALA A 118 -12.63 23.59 21.91
C ALA A 118 -12.84 22.48 20.87
N LEU A 119 -14.09 22.13 20.57
CA LEU A 119 -14.39 21.15 19.52
C LEU A 119 -13.92 21.64 18.14
N GLY A 120 -14.05 22.93 17.83
CA GLY A 120 -13.55 23.53 16.59
C GLY A 120 -12.02 23.45 16.47
N THR A 121 -11.30 23.83 17.54
CA THR A 121 -9.83 23.83 17.56
C THR A 121 -9.25 22.42 17.43
N ILE A 122 -9.85 21.43 18.09
CA ILE A 122 -9.45 20.01 17.96
C ILE A 122 -9.59 19.54 16.51
N ASN A 123 -10.74 19.81 15.89
CA ASN A 123 -10.99 19.38 14.52
C ASN A 123 -10.02 20.03 13.53
N ILE A 124 -9.75 21.32 13.68
CA ILE A 124 -8.75 22.03 12.84
C ILE A 124 -7.36 21.42 13.02
N LEU A 125 -6.94 21.16 14.26
CA LEU A 125 -5.63 20.56 14.55
C LEU A 125 -5.50 19.17 13.92
N LEU A 126 -6.55 18.33 14.03
CA LEU A 126 -6.59 17.00 13.42
C LEU A 126 -6.53 17.07 11.88
N ILE A 127 -7.24 18.01 11.27
CA ILE A 127 -7.19 18.24 9.81
C ILE A 127 -5.78 18.64 9.39
N MET A 128 -5.17 19.62 10.08
CA MET A 128 -3.81 20.08 9.78
C MET A 128 -2.78 18.95 9.89
N LYS A 129 -2.88 18.12 10.95
CA LYS A 129 -2.00 16.95 11.11
C LYS A 129 -2.17 15.95 9.97
N ASN A 130 -3.40 15.58 9.62
CA ASN A 130 -3.64 14.63 8.54
C ASN A 130 -3.14 15.16 7.19
N PHE A 131 -3.26 16.48 6.97
CA PHE A 131 -2.68 17.13 5.81
C PHE A 131 -1.15 17.03 5.83
N MET A 132 -0.50 17.30 6.96
CA MET A 132 0.96 17.15 7.12
C MET A 132 1.42 15.71 6.88
N TYR A 133 0.72 14.70 7.41
CA TYR A 133 1.06 13.29 7.18
C TYR A 133 0.92 12.89 5.72
N THR A 134 -0.15 13.37 5.08
CA THR A 134 -0.35 13.20 3.63
C THR A 134 0.80 13.82 2.85
N PHE A 135 1.18 15.04 3.19
CA PHE A 135 2.27 15.76 2.53
C PHE A 135 3.63 15.04 2.72
N ILE A 136 3.96 14.63 3.94
CA ILE A 136 5.21 13.92 4.24
C ILE A 136 5.26 12.55 3.53
N SER A 137 4.16 11.79 3.56
CA SER A 137 4.08 10.50 2.88
C SER A 137 4.19 10.64 1.36
N PHE A 138 3.55 11.67 0.79
CA PHE A 138 3.65 11.95 -0.63
C PHE A 138 5.07 12.36 -1.01
N LEU A 139 5.67 13.30 -0.28
CA LEU A 139 7.02 13.82 -0.58
C LEU A 139 8.09 12.73 -0.44
N SER A 140 8.01 11.90 0.60
CA SER A 140 8.93 10.75 0.75
C SER A 140 8.78 9.76 -0.39
N SER A 141 7.54 9.41 -0.78
CA SER A 141 7.29 8.52 -1.92
C SER A 141 7.77 9.15 -3.25
N LEU A 142 7.54 10.45 -3.46
CA LEU A 142 7.99 11.18 -4.63
C LEU A 142 9.51 11.10 -4.78
N ILE A 143 10.26 11.37 -3.70
CA ILE A 143 11.72 11.30 -3.69
C ILE A 143 12.19 9.87 -4.00
N ILE A 144 11.62 8.87 -3.34
CA ILE A 144 11.99 7.45 -3.54
C ILE A 144 11.79 7.03 -5.00
N TYR A 145 10.64 7.33 -5.59
CA TYR A 145 10.34 6.98 -6.98
C TYR A 145 11.16 7.79 -7.97
N PHE A 146 11.42 9.06 -7.69
CA PHE A 146 12.30 9.88 -8.51
C PHE A 146 13.70 9.29 -8.54
N VAL A 147 14.30 8.97 -7.39
CA VAL A 147 15.62 8.34 -7.31
C VAL A 147 15.64 6.99 -8.02
N ALA A 148 14.64 6.14 -7.77
CA ALA A 148 14.53 4.84 -8.45
C ALA A 148 14.44 4.98 -9.98
N SER A 149 13.71 5.98 -10.48
CA SER A 149 13.62 6.24 -11.92
C SER A 149 14.97 6.61 -12.54
N ARG A 150 15.85 7.32 -11.80
CA ARG A 150 17.19 7.66 -12.28
C ARG A 150 18.10 6.45 -12.32
N ILE A 151 18.02 5.60 -11.30
CA ILE A 151 18.80 4.35 -11.24
C ILE A 151 18.39 3.42 -12.39
N LEU A 152 17.09 3.31 -12.67
CA LEU A 152 16.54 2.43 -13.71
C LEU A 152 16.46 3.09 -15.10
N LYS A 153 16.98 4.32 -15.26
CA LYS A 153 16.94 5.11 -16.51
C LYS A 153 15.54 5.29 -17.10
N TYR A 154 14.49 5.29 -16.26
CA TYR A 154 13.11 5.54 -16.69
C TYR A 154 12.76 7.03 -16.70
N ARG A 155 11.80 7.40 -17.57
CA ARG A 155 11.21 8.74 -17.57
C ARG A 155 10.26 8.87 -16.39
N PHE A 156 10.45 9.91 -15.58
CA PHE A 156 9.57 10.21 -14.44
C PHE A 156 8.77 11.49 -14.68
N ARG A 157 7.45 11.37 -14.64
CA ARG A 157 6.51 12.48 -14.81
C ARG A 157 5.72 12.69 -13.51
N ILE A 158 5.88 13.85 -12.91
CA ILE A 158 5.30 14.17 -11.59
C ILE A 158 3.77 14.10 -11.63
N HIS A 159 3.14 14.55 -12.71
CA HIS A 159 1.67 14.52 -12.85
C HIS A 159 1.12 13.09 -12.93
N GLU A 160 1.80 12.18 -13.63
CA GLU A 160 1.43 10.75 -13.65
C GLU A 160 1.60 10.13 -12.26
N PHE A 161 2.67 10.51 -11.55
CA PHE A 161 2.91 10.06 -10.18
C PHE A 161 1.86 10.57 -9.19
N LEU A 162 1.36 11.80 -9.34
CA LEU A 162 0.28 12.33 -8.50
C LEU A 162 -0.98 11.46 -8.59
N ILE A 163 -1.41 11.13 -9.81
CA ILE A 163 -2.57 10.26 -10.07
C ILE A 163 -2.31 8.86 -9.52
N TYR A 164 -1.09 8.35 -9.74
CA TYR A 164 -0.68 7.05 -9.22
C TYR A 164 -0.74 6.99 -7.68
N TYR A 165 -0.18 7.98 -7.00
CA TYR A 165 -0.10 8.00 -5.56
C TYR A 165 -1.48 8.21 -4.91
N PHE A 166 -2.23 9.25 -5.30
CA PHE A 166 -3.47 9.62 -4.62
C PHE A 166 -4.69 8.77 -4.99
N ILE A 167 -4.71 8.19 -6.19
CA ILE A 167 -5.88 7.45 -6.68
C ILE A 167 -5.54 5.98 -6.85
N TYR A 168 -4.58 5.69 -7.73
CA TYR A 168 -4.31 4.32 -8.15
C TYR A 168 -3.84 3.43 -6.99
N SER A 169 -2.91 3.92 -6.16
CA SER A 169 -2.31 3.15 -5.08
C SER A 169 -3.33 2.70 -4.03
N PHE A 170 -4.33 3.52 -3.74
CA PHE A 170 -5.43 3.20 -2.82
C PHE A 170 -6.38 2.16 -3.42
N ILE A 171 -6.76 2.31 -4.69
CA ILE A 171 -7.60 1.34 -5.39
C ILE A 171 -6.89 -0.02 -5.41
N TRP A 172 -5.60 -0.03 -5.74
CA TRP A 172 -4.81 -1.25 -5.77
C TRP A 172 -4.71 -1.92 -4.39
N LEU A 173 -4.42 -1.15 -3.34
CA LEU A 173 -4.38 -1.65 -1.97
C LEU A 173 -5.72 -2.26 -1.55
N ALA A 174 -6.84 -1.58 -1.85
CA ALA A 174 -8.19 -2.09 -1.54
C ALA A 174 -8.48 -3.43 -2.27
N ILE A 175 -8.06 -3.56 -3.53
CA ILE A 175 -8.19 -4.82 -4.28
C ILE A 175 -7.39 -5.93 -3.63
N ILE A 176 -6.14 -5.67 -3.20
CA ILE A 176 -5.31 -6.67 -2.51
C ILE A 176 -5.92 -7.08 -1.18
N VAL A 177 -6.28 -6.11 -0.32
CA VAL A 177 -6.87 -6.39 1.00
C VAL A 177 -8.15 -7.22 0.86
N THR A 178 -9.05 -6.83 -0.05
CA THR A 178 -10.30 -7.58 -0.27
C THR A 178 -10.05 -8.98 -0.84
N SER A 179 -8.98 -9.16 -1.64
CA SER A 179 -8.60 -10.47 -2.16
C SER A 179 -8.06 -11.37 -1.06
N VAL A 180 -7.17 -10.85 -0.20
CA VAL A 180 -6.63 -11.57 0.98
C VAL A 180 -7.77 -12.00 1.91
N ILE A 181 -8.68 -11.09 2.27
CA ILE A 181 -9.85 -11.42 3.12
C ILE A 181 -10.67 -12.56 2.51
N LYS A 182 -11.00 -12.49 1.22
CA LYS A 182 -11.83 -13.52 0.56
C LYS A 182 -11.15 -14.88 0.50
N VAL A 183 -9.84 -14.91 0.21
CA VAL A 183 -9.03 -16.14 0.16
C VAL A 183 -8.89 -16.76 1.54
N SER A 184 -8.66 -15.94 2.58
CA SER A 184 -8.58 -16.40 3.97
C SER A 184 -9.90 -16.97 4.48
N LEU A 185 -11.03 -16.40 4.06
CA LEU A 185 -12.38 -16.90 4.38
C LEU A 185 -12.83 -18.09 3.51
N ASN A 186 -11.95 -18.67 2.68
CA ASN A 186 -12.25 -19.78 1.75
C ASN A 186 -13.51 -19.55 0.89
N ARG A 187 -13.88 -18.30 0.60
CA ARG A 187 -15.06 -18.01 -0.23
C ARG A 187 -14.78 -18.45 -1.66
N LYS A 188 -15.73 -19.16 -2.29
CA LYS A 188 -15.62 -19.58 -3.70
C LYS A 188 -15.29 -18.37 -4.58
N ILE A 189 -14.10 -18.40 -5.19
CA ILE A 189 -13.60 -17.31 -6.04
C ILE A 189 -14.14 -17.55 -7.45
N LYS A 190 -15.16 -16.79 -7.85
CA LYS A 190 -15.59 -16.76 -9.26
C LYS A 190 -14.63 -15.85 -10.04
N LEU A 191 -13.72 -16.45 -10.79
CA LEU A 191 -12.94 -15.76 -11.80
C LEU A 191 -13.68 -15.88 -13.12
N GLU A 192 -14.33 -14.79 -13.55
CA GLU A 192 -14.94 -14.76 -14.86
C GLU A 192 -13.86 -14.93 -15.94
N ASN A 193 -14.04 -15.88 -16.85
CA ASN A 193 -13.18 -16.12 -18.03
C ASN A 193 -11.72 -16.49 -17.75
N TRP A 194 -11.41 -17.07 -16.58
CA TRP A 194 -10.12 -17.74 -16.39
C TRP A 194 -10.33 -19.24 -16.53
N LYS A 195 -10.08 -19.75 -17.74
CA LYS A 195 -10.00 -21.20 -17.99
C LYS A 195 -8.65 -21.70 -17.48
N TYR A 196 -8.68 -22.83 -16.78
CA TYR A 196 -7.72 -23.89 -17.10
C TYR A 196 -8.26 -24.59 -18.34
#